data_AF-Q056V6-F1
#
_entry.id   AF-Q056V6-F1
#
_cell.length_a   1.000
_cell.length_b   1.000
_cell.length_c   1.000
_cell.angle_alpha   90.00
_cell.angle_beta   90.00
_cell.angle_gamma   90.00
#
_symmetry.space_group_name_H-M   'P 1'
#
loop_
_entity.id
_entity.type
_entity.pdbx_description
1 polymer ?
#
loop_
_entity_poly.entity_id
_entity_poly.type
_entity_poly.pdbx_seq_one_letter_code
_entity_poly.pdbx_strand_id
1 'polypeptide(L)'
;MFDIKIKKFNIKKKIFIILFILFSLLTCTFLTIRYINKRKIEITRKEFKKIVDDFKIKKNDLIKKEKLFFKKQNNIYSHLIGLNLAKNLFFKKKYKESIKILKEILVSTSDINLINFIKLNLVKIYIKKKKFSLALKIIHHIDDDIWKSLFNKYKKYITSHMR
;
A
#
# COMPACT_ATOMS: atom_id res chain seq x y z
N MET A 1 4.12 21.08 -63.49
CA MET A 1 4.58 21.56 -62.16
C MET A 1 3.44 21.72 -61.13
N PHE A 2 2.21 22.07 -61.55
CA PHE A 2 1.04 22.22 -60.66
C PHE A 2 0.54 20.91 -60.02
N ASP A 3 0.50 19.79 -60.76
CA ASP A 3 -0.03 18.51 -60.26
C ASP A 3 0.75 17.91 -59.09
N ILE A 4 2.06 18.13 -59.04
CA ILE A 4 2.92 17.64 -57.96
C ILE A 4 2.63 18.40 -56.65
N LYS A 5 2.34 19.70 -56.73
CA LYS A 5 1.93 20.51 -55.56
C LYS A 5 0.55 20.07 -55.04
N ILE A 6 -0.41 19.80 -55.94
CA ILE A 6 -1.76 19.34 -55.58
C ILE A 6 -1.72 17.95 -54.93
N LYS A 7 -0.93 17.00 -55.48
CA LYS A 7 -0.72 15.67 -54.86
C LYS A 7 -0.05 15.77 -53.48
N LYS A 8 0.98 16.59 -53.31
CA LYS A 8 1.63 16.82 -52.00
C LYS A 8 0.69 17.43 -50.97
N PHE A 9 -0.18 18.36 -51.38
CA PHE A 9 -1.18 18.98 -50.50
C PHE A 9 -2.21 17.96 -49.99
N ASN A 10 -2.69 17.06 -50.87
CA ASN A 10 -3.61 15.99 -50.50
C ASN A 10 -2.99 14.94 -49.55
N ILE A 11 -1.70 14.64 -49.68
CA ILE A 11 -1.00 13.72 -48.75
C ILE A 11 -0.86 14.34 -47.36
N LYS A 12 -0.45 15.61 -47.26
CA LYS A 12 -0.34 16.32 -45.97
C LYS A 12 -1.69 16.40 -45.25
N LYS A 13 -2.79 16.65 -45.99
CA LYS A 13 -4.15 16.67 -45.45
C LYS A 13 -4.58 15.29 -44.92
N LYS A 14 -4.28 14.21 -45.63
CA LYS A 14 -4.55 12.83 -45.16
C LYS A 14 -3.77 12.49 -43.90
N ILE A 15 -2.48 12.84 -43.83
CA ILE A 15 -1.65 12.64 -42.62
C ILE A 15 -2.23 13.42 -41.44
N PHE A 16 -2.62 14.67 -41.64
CA PHE A 16 -3.24 15.49 -40.59
C PHE A 16 -4.53 14.87 -40.06
N ILE A 17 -5.41 14.37 -40.94
CA ILE A 17 -6.65 13.69 -40.53
C ILE A 17 -6.35 12.43 -39.72
N ILE A 18 -5.38 11.62 -40.14
CA ILE A 18 -4.96 10.41 -39.41
C ILE A 18 -4.43 10.78 -38.01
N LEU A 19 -3.56 11.80 -37.92
CA LEU A 19 -3.04 12.29 -36.64
C LEU A 19 -4.16 12.82 -35.72
N PHE A 20 -5.14 13.54 -36.29
CA PHE A 20 -6.29 14.04 -35.54
C PHE A 20 -7.14 12.91 -34.97
N ILE A 21 -7.41 11.87 -35.77
CA ILE A 21 -8.15 10.68 -35.32
C ILE A 21 -7.37 9.94 -34.22
N LEU A 22 -6.06 9.74 -34.39
CA LEU A 22 -5.22 9.11 -33.37
C LEU A 22 -5.22 9.91 -32.07
N PHE A 23 -5.09 11.23 -32.15
CA PHE A 23 -5.16 12.11 -30.99
C PHE A 23 -6.52 12.03 -30.29
N SER A 24 -7.62 12.02 -31.05
CA SER A 24 -8.97 11.86 -30.51
C SER A 24 -9.18 10.51 -29.81
N LEU A 25 -8.58 9.43 -30.32
CA LEU A 25 -8.64 8.11 -29.69
C LEU A 25 -7.82 8.07 -28.39
N LEU A 26 -6.64 8.69 -28.37
CA LEU A 26 -5.81 8.81 -27.18
C LEU A 26 -6.50 9.62 -26.07
N THR A 27 -7.16 10.72 -26.40
CA THR A 27 -7.89 11.54 -25.41
C THR A 27 -9.10 10.78 -24.87
N CYS A 28 -9.86 10.10 -25.73
CA CYS A 28 -11.01 9.30 -25.32
C CYS A 28 -10.63 8.14 -24.39
N THR A 29 -9.58 7.40 -24.73
CA THR A 29 -9.06 6.30 -23.89
C THR A 29 -8.53 6.82 -22.56
N PHE A 30 -7.79 7.92 -22.55
CA PHE A 30 -7.29 8.55 -21.33
C PHE A 30 -8.42 8.99 -20.38
N LEU A 31 -9.47 9.64 -20.91
CA LEU A 31 -10.64 10.05 -20.14
C LEU A 31 -11.38 8.83 -19.55
N THR A 32 -11.53 7.77 -20.33
CA THR A 32 -12.19 6.53 -19.90
C THR A 32 -11.42 5.87 -18.75
N ILE A 33 -10.10 5.74 -18.87
CA ILE A 33 -9.23 5.20 -17.81
C ILE A 33 -9.35 6.05 -16.54
N ARG A 34 -9.31 7.38 -16.67
CA ARG A 34 -9.44 8.31 -15.54
C ARG A 34 -10.78 8.16 -14.83
N TYR A 35 -11.87 8.04 -15.59
CA TYR A 35 -13.21 7.82 -15.04
C TYR A 35 -13.32 6.50 -14.27
N ILE A 36 -12.84 5.40 -14.85
CA ILE A 36 -12.85 4.07 -14.22
C ILE A 36 -12.02 4.10 -12.93
N ASN A 37 -10.83 4.71 -12.96
CA ASN A 37 -9.96 4.82 -11.78
C ASN A 37 -10.62 5.63 -10.66
N LYS A 38 -11.26 6.77 -10.99
CA LYS A 38 -11.98 7.59 -10.01
C LYS A 38 -13.11 6.78 -9.35
N ARG A 39 -13.90 6.04 -10.15
CA ARG A 39 -14.97 5.18 -9.64
C ARG A 39 -14.43 4.05 -8.75
N LYS A 40 -13.31 3.40 -9.13
CA LYS A 40 -12.66 2.36 -8.32
C LYS A 40 -12.17 2.88 -6.97
N ILE A 41 -11.58 4.09 -6.95
CA ILE A 41 -11.15 4.75 -5.72
C ILE A 41 -12.35 5.06 -4.82
N GLU A 42 -13.44 5.58 -5.40
CA GLU A 42 -14.65 5.90 -4.63
C GLU A 42 -15.27 4.64 -3.99
N ILE A 43 -15.38 3.54 -4.75
CA ILE A 43 -15.86 2.25 -4.24
C ILE A 43 -14.97 1.77 -3.09
N THR A 44 -13.64 1.82 -3.28
CA THR A 44 -12.67 1.42 -2.25
C THR A 44 -12.82 2.27 -0.99
N ARG A 45 -13.02 3.58 -1.14
CA ARG A 45 -13.24 4.52 -0.02
C ARG A 45 -14.52 4.22 0.74
N LYS A 46 -15.62 3.90 0.03
CA LYS A 46 -16.90 3.50 0.63
C LYS A 46 -16.77 2.17 1.38
N GLU A 47 -16.13 1.17 0.78
CA GLU A 47 -15.84 -0.12 1.42
C GLU A 47 -14.98 0.06 2.68
N PHE A 48 -13.90 0.85 2.60
CA PHE A 48 -13.05 1.18 3.74
C PHE A 48 -13.85 1.85 4.87
N LYS A 49 -14.65 2.88 4.55
CA LYS A 49 -15.48 3.57 5.53
C LYS A 49 -16.43 2.59 6.24
N LYS A 50 -17.08 1.69 5.49
CA LYS A 50 -17.97 0.68 6.05
C LYS A 50 -17.24 -0.25 7.04
N ILE A 51 -16.01 -0.67 6.74
CA ILE A 51 -15.21 -1.51 7.66
C ILE A 51 -14.85 -0.74 8.93
N VAL A 52 -14.47 0.54 8.80
CA VAL A 52 -14.17 1.41 9.95
C VAL A 52 -15.41 1.65 10.81
N ASP A 53 -16.57 1.85 10.20
CA ASP A 53 -17.83 2.03 10.93
C ASP A 53 -18.24 0.72 11.64
N ASP A 54 -18.11 -0.43 10.96
CA ASP A 54 -18.33 -1.76 11.57
C ASP A 54 -17.39 -2.02 12.76
N PHE A 55 -16.17 -1.47 12.76
CA PHE A 55 -15.24 -1.54 13.89
C PHE A 55 -15.76 -0.76 15.12
N LYS A 56 -16.34 0.43 14.92
CA LYS A 56 -16.86 1.26 16.02
C LYS A 56 -18.00 0.57 16.78
N ILE A 57 -18.86 -0.14 16.05
CA ILE A 57 -20.02 -0.85 16.62
C ILE A 57 -19.72 -2.29 17.05
N LYS A 58 -18.44 -2.70 17.09
CA LYS A 58 -17.97 -4.03 17.52
C LYS A 58 -18.72 -5.20 16.85
N LYS A 59 -18.98 -5.08 15.54
CA LYS A 59 -19.80 -6.07 14.83
C LYS A 59 -19.12 -7.44 14.75
N ASN A 60 -19.92 -8.50 14.84
CA ASN A 60 -19.46 -9.85 14.55
C ASN A 60 -18.95 -9.94 13.09
N ASP A 61 -17.94 -10.78 12.84
CA ASP A 61 -17.25 -11.00 11.55
C ASP A 61 -16.31 -9.91 11.02
N LEU A 62 -15.97 -8.90 11.82
CA LEU A 62 -15.04 -7.85 11.38
C LEU A 62 -13.72 -8.40 10.81
N ILE A 63 -13.10 -9.38 11.47
CA ILE A 63 -11.81 -9.95 11.04
C ILE A 63 -11.91 -10.58 9.64
N LYS A 64 -13.05 -11.21 9.31
CA LYS A 64 -13.26 -11.82 7.99
C LYS A 64 -13.33 -10.75 6.91
N LYS A 65 -14.06 -9.65 7.18
CA LYS A 65 -14.15 -8.50 6.28
C LYS A 65 -12.79 -7.81 6.08
N GLU A 66 -12.05 -7.60 7.16
CA GLU A 66 -10.69 -7.03 7.09
C GLU A 66 -9.76 -7.89 6.24
N LYS A 67 -9.76 -9.22 6.44
CA LYS A 67 -8.96 -10.17 5.64
C LYS A 67 -9.31 -10.11 4.15
N LEU A 68 -10.60 -10.05 3.82
CA LEU A 68 -11.06 -9.99 2.43
C LEU A 68 -10.67 -8.66 1.77
N PHE A 69 -10.88 -7.54 2.46
CA PHE A 69 -10.51 -6.22 1.95
C PHE A 69 -9.01 -6.09 1.75
N PHE A 70 -8.22 -6.56 2.71
CA PHE A 70 -6.77 -6.54 2.65
C PHE A 70 -6.23 -7.31 1.42
N LYS A 71 -6.80 -8.48 1.11
CA LYS A 71 -6.38 -9.28 -0.06
C LYS A 71 -6.78 -8.67 -1.40
N LYS A 72 -7.87 -7.91 -1.46
CA LYS A 72 -8.47 -7.43 -2.71
C LYS A 72 -7.72 -6.25 -3.32
N GLN A 73 -7.04 -5.46 -2.50
CA GLN A 73 -6.49 -4.17 -2.91
C GLN A 73 -5.05 -4.01 -2.44
N ASN A 74 -4.20 -3.41 -3.26
CA ASN A 74 -2.87 -2.94 -2.84
C ASN A 74 -2.84 -1.41 -2.87
N ASN A 75 -3.34 -0.77 -1.80
CA ASN A 75 -3.33 0.68 -1.65
C ASN A 75 -3.30 1.06 -0.17
N ILE A 76 -3.20 2.36 0.11
CA ILE A 76 -3.09 2.85 1.49
C ILE A 76 -4.26 2.41 2.38
N TYR A 77 -5.49 2.31 1.84
CA TYR A 77 -6.64 1.85 2.63
C TYR A 77 -6.49 0.40 3.05
N SER A 78 -6.03 -0.47 2.16
CA SER A 78 -5.79 -1.87 2.50
C SER A 78 -4.62 -2.02 3.47
N HIS A 79 -3.56 -1.22 3.33
CA HIS A 79 -2.47 -1.17 4.31
C HIS A 79 -2.96 -0.79 5.71
N LEU A 80 -3.79 0.25 5.83
CA LEU A 80 -4.36 0.68 7.12
C LEU A 80 -5.25 -0.40 7.75
N ILE A 81 -6.11 -1.05 6.95
CA ILE A 81 -6.91 -2.20 7.42
C ILE A 81 -6.01 -3.37 7.83
N GLY A 82 -4.96 -3.65 7.04
CA GLY A 82 -3.98 -4.69 7.34
C GLY A 82 -3.23 -4.43 8.66
N LEU A 83 -2.85 -3.18 8.94
CA LEU A 83 -2.25 -2.80 10.21
C LEU A 83 -3.21 -3.04 11.39
N ASN A 84 -4.48 -2.66 11.25
CA ASN A 84 -5.49 -2.93 12.28
C ASN A 84 -5.70 -4.43 12.50
N LEU A 85 -5.79 -5.19 11.41
CA LEU A 85 -5.89 -6.64 11.44
C LEU A 85 -4.67 -7.27 12.14
N ALA A 86 -3.45 -6.83 11.81
CA ALA A 86 -2.23 -7.30 12.44
C ALA A 86 -2.20 -7.01 13.95
N LYS A 87 -2.67 -5.82 14.36
CA LYS A 87 -2.84 -5.43 15.77
C LYS A 87 -3.85 -6.34 16.49
N ASN A 88 -5.02 -6.58 15.87
CA ASN A 88 -6.03 -7.48 16.42
C ASN A 88 -5.50 -8.91 16.59
N LEU A 89 -4.77 -9.42 15.60
CA LEU A 89 -4.13 -10.74 15.65
C LEU A 89 -3.05 -10.81 16.74
N PHE A 90 -2.29 -9.74 16.94
CA PHE A 90 -1.30 -9.64 18.02
C PHE A 90 -1.95 -9.78 19.40
N PHE A 91 -3.03 -9.04 19.67
CA PHE A 91 -3.75 -9.14 20.95
C PHE A 91 -4.36 -10.51 21.18
N LYS A 92 -4.78 -11.20 20.11
CA LYS A 92 -5.24 -12.59 20.16
C LYS A 92 -4.09 -13.62 20.24
N LYS A 93 -2.85 -13.19 20.48
CA LYS A 93 -1.62 -14.02 20.50
C LYS A 93 -1.35 -14.80 19.20
N LYS A 94 -2.01 -14.45 18.10
CA LYS A 94 -1.83 -15.04 16.75
C LYS A 94 -0.63 -14.40 16.04
N TYR A 95 0.54 -14.49 16.67
CA TYR A 95 1.72 -13.77 16.23
C TYR A 95 2.22 -14.15 14.83
N LYS A 96 2.07 -15.43 14.43
CA LYS A 96 2.47 -15.87 13.08
C LYS A 96 1.63 -15.17 12.01
N GLU A 97 0.32 -15.11 12.18
CA GLU A 97 -0.59 -14.40 11.27
C GLU A 97 -0.31 -12.88 11.28
N SER A 98 -0.11 -12.29 12.47
CA SER A 98 0.21 -10.86 12.60
C SER A 98 1.50 -10.49 11.84
N ILE A 99 2.58 -11.27 12.01
CA ILE A 99 3.84 -11.07 11.27
C ILE A 99 3.63 -11.21 9.76
N LYS A 100 2.82 -12.20 9.33
CA LYS A 100 2.53 -12.43 7.90
C LYS A 100 1.90 -11.18 7.27
N ILE A 101 0.84 -10.65 7.88
CA ILE A 101 0.16 -9.44 7.40
C ILE A 101 1.13 -8.25 7.35
N LEU A 102 1.93 -8.03 8.40
CA LEU A 102 2.92 -6.94 8.44
C LEU A 102 3.96 -7.05 7.33
N LYS A 103 4.46 -8.25 7.04
CA LYS A 103 5.41 -8.47 5.94
C LYS A 103 4.79 -8.26 4.56
N GLU A 104 3.54 -8.68 4.37
CA GLU A 104 2.81 -8.44 3.11
C GLU A 104 2.63 -6.92 2.84
N ILE A 105 2.34 -6.13 3.88
CA ILE A 105 2.31 -4.66 3.75
C ILE A 105 3.71 -4.13 3.43
N LEU A 106 4.75 -4.61 4.11
CA LEU A 106 6.13 -4.15 3.93
C LEU A 106 6.63 -4.30 2.49
N VAL A 107 6.27 -5.39 1.81
CA VAL A 107 6.67 -5.64 0.41
C VAL A 107 5.91 -4.75 -0.58
N SER A 108 4.77 -4.21 -0.18
CA SER A 108 3.84 -3.55 -1.09
C SER A 108 3.75 -2.02 -0.93
N THR A 109 4.43 -1.45 0.08
CA THR A 109 4.50 -0.01 0.30
C THR A 109 5.89 0.55 -0.02
N SER A 110 5.92 1.80 -0.52
CA SER A 110 7.13 2.60 -0.68
C SER A 110 7.24 3.75 0.34
N ASP A 111 6.22 3.93 1.20
CA ASP A 111 6.21 4.97 2.21
C ASP A 111 7.18 4.62 3.36
N ILE A 112 8.25 5.41 3.50
CA ILE A 112 9.31 5.17 4.48
C ILE A 112 8.81 5.21 5.93
N ASN A 113 7.84 6.08 6.24
CA ASN A 113 7.27 6.19 7.58
C ASN A 113 6.42 4.95 7.89
N LEU A 114 5.63 4.50 6.92
CA LEU A 114 4.86 3.27 7.05
C LEU A 114 5.79 2.05 7.18
N ILE A 115 6.87 1.99 6.40
CA ILE A 115 7.90 0.95 6.48
C ILE A 115 8.50 0.90 7.89
N ASN A 116 8.95 2.04 8.43
CA ASN A 116 9.56 2.11 9.76
C ASN A 116 8.54 1.78 10.86
N PHE A 117 7.29 2.22 10.72
CA PHE A 117 6.21 1.84 11.62
C PHE A 117 5.95 0.32 11.62
N ILE A 118 5.95 -0.32 10.47
CA ILE A 118 5.81 -1.79 10.35
C ILE A 118 7.00 -2.50 10.97
N LYS A 119 8.23 -2.06 10.67
CA LYS A 119 9.46 -2.59 11.28
C LYS A 119 9.41 -2.51 12.79
N LEU A 120 8.93 -1.40 13.35
CA LEU A 120 8.76 -1.23 14.80
C LEU A 120 7.77 -2.25 15.38
N ASN A 121 6.64 -2.47 14.72
CA ASN A 121 5.67 -3.47 15.16
C ASN A 121 6.24 -4.89 15.08
N LEU A 122 7.01 -5.21 14.04
CA LEU A 122 7.72 -6.49 13.96
C LEU A 122 8.71 -6.67 15.11
N VAL A 123 9.49 -5.65 15.45
CA VAL A 123 10.40 -5.65 16.62
C VAL A 123 9.64 -5.96 17.91
N LYS A 124 8.51 -5.26 18.16
CA LYS A 124 7.67 -5.51 19.34
C LYS A 124 7.19 -6.96 19.41
N ILE A 125 6.74 -7.53 18.28
CA ILE A 125 6.29 -8.92 18.22
C ILE A 125 7.46 -9.87 18.49
N TYR A 126 8.63 -9.65 17.89
CA TYR A 126 9.79 -10.51 18.08
C TYR A 126 10.31 -10.49 19.51
N ILE A 127 10.34 -9.31 20.15
CA ILE A 127 10.63 -9.18 21.58
C ILE A 127 9.64 -9.99 22.41
N LYS A 128 8.34 -9.85 22.15
CA LYS A 128 7.30 -10.59 22.89
C LYS A 128 7.45 -12.12 22.74
N LYS A 129 7.99 -12.57 21.61
CA LYS A 129 8.30 -13.98 21.33
C LYS A 129 9.70 -14.43 21.78
N LYS A 130 10.45 -13.58 22.52
CA LYS A 130 11.85 -13.80 22.89
C LYS A 130 12.78 -14.10 21.69
N LYS A 131 12.41 -13.67 20.48
CA LYS A 131 13.21 -13.81 19.25
C LYS A 131 14.10 -12.59 19.04
N PHE A 132 14.99 -12.35 19.99
CA PHE A 132 15.72 -11.09 20.05
C PHE A 132 16.69 -10.87 18.89
N SER A 133 17.30 -11.94 18.35
CA SER A 133 18.17 -11.85 17.17
C SER A 133 17.45 -11.25 15.96
N LEU A 134 16.20 -11.66 15.71
CA LEU A 134 15.36 -11.11 14.65
C LEU A 134 14.99 -9.64 14.91
N ALA A 135 14.70 -9.29 16.17
CA ALA A 135 14.41 -7.91 16.55
C ALA A 135 15.63 -7.00 16.32
N LEU A 136 16.81 -7.42 16.78
CA LEU A 136 18.06 -6.69 16.59
C LEU A 136 18.43 -6.55 15.11
N LYS A 137 18.20 -7.59 14.29
CA LYS A 137 18.43 -7.48 12.84
C LYS A 137 17.64 -6.33 12.24
N ILE A 138 16.37 -6.16 12.61
CA ILE A 138 15.56 -5.03 12.13
C ILE A 138 16.12 -3.70 12.65
N ILE A 139 16.41 -3.61 13.95
CA ILE A 139 16.92 -2.39 14.59
C ILE A 139 18.21 -1.89 13.92
N HIS A 140 19.12 -2.79 13.55
CA HIS A 140 20.40 -2.41 12.92
C HIS A 140 20.27 -1.87 11.49
N HIS A 141 19.14 -2.08 10.82
CA HIS A 141 18.88 -1.59 9.45
C HIS A 141 17.87 -0.41 9.45
N ILE A 142 17.89 0.38 10.53
CA ILE A 142 17.14 1.64 10.62
C ILE A 142 18.14 2.78 10.47
N ASP A 143 18.11 3.39 9.29
CA ASP A 143 19.01 4.49 8.94
C ASP A 143 18.36 5.87 9.12
N ASP A 144 17.03 5.90 9.29
CA ASP A 144 16.27 7.13 9.49
C ASP A 144 16.47 7.69 10.91
N ASP A 145 16.99 8.92 10.99
CA ASP A 145 17.36 9.57 12.26
C ASP A 145 16.16 9.84 13.19
N ILE A 146 14.98 10.16 12.63
CA ILE A 146 13.75 10.39 13.42
C ILE A 146 13.39 9.10 14.14
N TRP A 147 13.43 7.98 13.44
CA TRP A 147 13.06 6.67 13.97
C TRP A 147 14.16 6.04 14.83
N LYS A 148 15.44 6.32 14.56
CA LYS A 148 16.60 5.73 15.24
C LYS A 148 16.55 5.84 16.76
N SER A 149 16.14 7.01 17.26
CA SER A 149 15.98 7.26 18.70
C SER A 149 15.01 6.27 19.36
N LEU A 150 13.89 5.97 18.69
CA LEU A 150 12.86 5.07 19.16
C LEU A 150 13.34 3.61 19.11
N PHE A 151 13.98 3.19 18.03
CA PHE A 151 14.52 1.82 17.91
C PHE A 151 15.65 1.57 18.91
N ASN A 152 16.44 2.58 19.25
CA ASN A 152 17.49 2.47 20.27
C ASN A 152 16.93 2.16 21.68
N LYS A 153 15.73 2.65 22.02
CA LYS A 153 15.06 2.28 23.29
C LYS A 153 14.81 0.77 23.36
N TYR A 154 14.37 0.17 22.25
CA TYR A 154 14.16 -1.28 22.16
C TYR A 154 15.49 -2.06 22.14
N LYS A 155 16.55 -1.52 21.52
CA LYS A 155 17.89 -2.11 21.58
C LYS A 155 18.36 -2.26 23.02
N LYS A 156 18.29 -1.18 23.81
CA LYS A 156 18.67 -1.17 25.23
C LYS A 156 17.87 -2.18 26.05
N TYR A 157 16.55 -2.22 25.85
CA TYR A 157 15.68 -3.23 26.49
C TYR A 157 16.13 -4.66 26.16
N ILE A 158 16.40 -4.96 24.89
CA ILE A 158 16.82 -6.30 24.49
C ILE A 158 18.15 -6.66 25.16
N THR A 159 19.13 -5.77 25.14
CA THR A 159 20.46 -6.03 25.72
C THR A 159 20.42 -6.25 27.23
N SER A 160 19.49 -5.61 27.95
CA SER A 160 19.35 -5.82 29.39
C SER A 160 18.68 -7.14 29.77
N HIS A 161 17.96 -7.78 28.84
CA HIS A 161 17.25 -9.05 29.06
C HIS A 161 17.99 -10.26 28.46
N MET A 162 19.15 -10.02 27.83
CA MET A 162 20.07 -11.08 27.36
C MET A 162 21.20 -11.37 28.34
N ARG A 163 21.48 -10.45 29.27
CA ARG A 163 22.38 -10.66 30.40
C ARG A 163 21.64 -11.44 31.47
#